data_AF-A0A5N8UI74-F1
#
_entry.id   AF-A0A5N8UI74-F1
#
_cell.length_a   1.000
_cell.length_b   1.000
_cell.length_c   1.000
_cell.angle_alpha   90.00
_cell.angle_beta   90.00
_cell.angle_gamma   90.00
#
_symmetry.space_group_name_H-M   'P 1'
#
loop_
_entity.id
_entity.type
_entity.pdbx_description
1 polymer ?
#
loop_
_entity_poly.entity_id
_entity_poly.type
_entity_poly.pdbx_seq_one_letter_code
_entity_poly.pdbx_strand_id
1 'polypeptide(L)'
;MSKLHIGQVKSSCERFMKTMQLGDVFEVLTFKKDRGFRVAKSTNDKFKIMQFGYIEEVIIGDIAEVGKVIKKAFKVEFPRSNMVWIYHHNNVESTNDIVPAPQYSLF
;
A
#
# COMPACT_ATOMS: atom_id res chain seq x y z
N MET A 1 -8.31 2.88 -9.78
CA MET A 1 -8.12 1.45 -9.44
C MET A 1 -7.42 0.79 -10.62
N SER A 2 -6.17 0.37 -10.44
CA SER A 2 -5.37 -0.23 -11.52
C SER A 2 -4.88 -1.62 -11.10
N LYS A 3 -5.03 -2.61 -11.99
CA LYS A 3 -4.46 -3.94 -11.79
C LYS A 3 -2.99 -3.91 -12.20
N LEU A 4 -2.11 -4.44 -11.36
CA LEU A 4 -0.67 -4.45 -11.63
C LEU A 4 -0.08 -5.83 -11.38
N HIS A 5 0.87 -6.23 -12.23
CA HIS A 5 1.57 -7.50 -12.06
C HIS A 5 2.57 -7.39 -10.92
N ILE A 6 2.65 -8.41 -10.04
CA ILE A 6 3.49 -8.42 -8.83
C ILE A 6 4.94 -7.98 -9.11
N GLY A 7 5.51 -8.40 -10.24
CA GLY A 7 6.88 -8.06 -10.63
C GLY A 7 7.10 -6.58 -10.98
N GLN A 8 6.04 -5.85 -11.36
CA GLN A 8 6.09 -4.42 -11.69
C GLN A 8 5.69 -3.54 -10.50
N VAL A 9 5.21 -4.12 -9.40
CA VAL A 9 4.73 -3.34 -8.26
C VAL A 9 5.85 -2.61 -7.56
N LYS A 10 7.04 -3.21 -7.44
CA LYS A 10 8.20 -2.54 -6.84
C LYS A 10 8.49 -1.21 -7.55
N SER A 11 8.70 -1.27 -8.87
CA SER A 11 9.02 -0.10 -9.68
C SER A 11 7.87 0.91 -9.69
N SER A 12 6.62 0.43 -9.65
CA SER A 12 5.44 1.29 -9.57
C SER A 12 5.37 2.01 -8.22
N CYS A 13 5.54 1.31 -7.10
CA CYS A 13 5.59 1.89 -5.76
C CYS A 13 6.73 2.91 -5.63
N GLU A 14 7.93 2.59 -6.14
CA GLU A 14 9.05 3.55 -6.16
C GLU A 14 8.70 4.81 -6.95
N ARG A 15 8.05 4.66 -8.12
CA ARG A 15 7.58 5.78 -8.92
C ARG A 15 6.50 6.58 -8.20
N PHE A 16 5.54 5.91 -7.56
CA PHE A 16 4.48 6.56 -6.79
C PHE A 16 5.03 7.33 -5.60
N MET A 17 5.92 6.75 -4.81
CA MET A 17 6.56 7.44 -3.69
C MET A 17 7.34 8.68 -4.15
N LYS A 18 7.94 8.68 -5.35
CA LYS A 18 8.61 9.85 -5.93
C LYS A 18 7.64 10.93 -6.42
N THR A 19 6.46 10.55 -6.91
CA THR A 19 5.45 11.50 -7.40
C THR A 19 4.48 11.97 -6.31
N MET A 20 4.43 11.30 -5.17
CA MET A 20 3.50 11.60 -4.07
C MET A 20 3.81 12.94 -3.40
N GLN A 21 2.74 13.70 -3.19
CA GLN A 21 2.73 14.89 -2.37
C GLN A 21 2.37 14.56 -0.91
N LEU A 22 2.61 15.49 -0.01
CA LEU A 22 2.23 15.33 1.41
C LEU A 22 0.71 15.13 1.50
N GLY A 23 0.29 14.13 2.27
CA GLY A 23 -1.13 13.75 2.38
C GLY A 23 -1.63 12.79 1.29
N ASP A 24 -0.82 12.47 0.28
CA ASP A 24 -1.17 11.37 -0.61
C ASP A 24 -1.01 10.03 0.12
N VAL A 25 -1.87 9.08 -0.22
CA VAL A 25 -1.83 7.71 0.25
C VAL A 25 -2.06 6.77 -0.93
N PHE A 26 -1.30 5.69 -1.01
CA PHE A 26 -1.65 4.57 -1.89
C PHE A 26 -1.79 3.29 -1.11
N GLU A 27 -2.69 2.45 -1.57
CA GLU A 27 -2.99 1.14 -1.02
C GLU A 27 -2.68 0.10 -2.09
N VAL A 28 -2.08 -1.01 -1.65
CA VAL A 28 -1.87 -2.18 -2.48
C VAL A 28 -2.53 -3.38 -1.81
N LEU A 29 -3.52 -3.95 -2.49
CA LEU A 29 -4.30 -5.08 -2.04
C LEU A 29 -4.02 -6.34 -2.86
N THR A 30 -4.16 -7.50 -2.23
CA THR A 30 -4.18 -8.80 -2.91
C THR A 30 -5.37 -8.90 -3.86
N PHE A 31 -5.32 -9.87 -4.77
CA PHE A 31 -6.42 -10.15 -5.69
C PHE A 31 -7.79 -10.30 -4.99
N LYS A 32 -7.80 -10.94 -3.81
CA LYS A 32 -8.99 -11.14 -2.97
C LYS A 32 -9.36 -9.93 -2.11
N LYS A 33 -8.53 -8.89 -2.06
CA LYS A 33 -8.69 -7.69 -1.23
C LYS A 33 -8.79 -7.97 0.28
N ASP A 34 -8.36 -9.14 0.72
CA ASP A 34 -8.37 -9.54 2.13
C ASP A 34 -7.07 -9.17 2.87
N ARG A 35 -6.01 -8.83 2.11
CA ARG A 35 -4.66 -8.56 2.62
C ARG A 35 -3.97 -7.50 1.78
N GLY A 36 -3.02 -6.79 2.35
CA GLY A 36 -2.31 -5.73 1.65
C GLY A 36 -1.50 -4.81 2.56
N PHE A 37 -1.15 -3.67 1.99
CA PHE A 37 -0.51 -2.61 2.74
C PHE A 37 -0.87 -1.25 2.16
N ARG A 38 -0.87 -0.23 3.02
CA ARG A 38 -1.07 1.16 2.65
C ARG A 38 0.17 1.97 2.97
N VAL A 39 0.52 2.91 2.11
CA VAL A 39 1.68 3.80 2.25
C VAL A 39 1.18 5.22 2.17
N ALA A 40 1.40 5.97 3.25
CA ALA A 40 1.07 7.38 3.37
C ALA A 40 2.36 8.20 3.45
N LYS A 41 2.39 9.36 2.78
CA LYS A 41 3.49 10.31 2.96
C LYS A 41 3.27 11.12 4.25
N SER A 42 4.09 10.87 5.26
CA SER A 42 3.94 11.46 6.59
C SER A 42 4.69 12.78 6.74
N THR A 43 5.88 12.89 6.14
CA THR A 43 6.73 14.11 6.14
C THR A 43 7.50 14.14 4.82
N ASN A 44 8.20 15.23 4.51
CA ASN A 44 8.88 15.40 3.22
C ASN A 44 9.80 14.20 2.87
N ASP A 45 10.45 13.63 3.88
CA ASP A 45 11.38 12.49 3.74
C ASP A 45 10.86 11.17 4.33
N LYS A 46 9.80 11.22 5.16
CA LYS A 46 9.29 10.04 5.88
C LYS A 46 7.98 9.52 5.30
N PHE A 47 7.93 8.21 5.11
CA PHE A 47 6.78 7.46 4.62
C PHE A 47 6.30 6.50 5.73
N LYS A 48 4.99 6.45 5.93
CA LYS A 48 4.33 5.53 6.85
C LYS A 48 3.70 4.40 6.05
N ILE A 49 4.20 3.18 6.24
CA ILE A 49 3.61 1.97 5.68
C ILE A 49 2.85 1.22 6.78
N MET A 50 1.62 0.81 6.47
CA MET A 50 0.79 0.00 7.35
C MET A 50 0.42 -1.26 6.59
N GLN A 51 0.90 -2.40 7.05
CA GLN A 51 0.59 -3.72 6.53
C GLN A 51 -0.64 -4.27 7.27
N PHE A 52 -1.51 -4.97 6.57
CA PHE A 52 -2.70 -5.60 7.15
C PHE A 52 -3.04 -6.88 6.39
N GLY A 53 -3.32 -7.97 7.10
CA GLY A 53 -3.62 -9.26 6.49
C GLY A 53 -2.96 -10.41 7.23
N TYR A 54 -1.75 -10.79 6.81
CA TYR A 54 -0.96 -11.80 7.50
C TYR A 54 -0.06 -11.19 8.58
N ILE A 55 0.53 -10.02 8.31
CA ILE A 55 1.28 -9.24 9.29
C ILE A 55 0.61 -7.88 9.43
N GLU A 56 0.09 -7.60 10.61
CA GLU A 56 -0.43 -6.28 10.98
C GLU A 56 0.69 -5.47 11.64
N GLU A 57 1.37 -4.64 10.85
CA GLU A 57 2.51 -3.87 11.33
C GLU A 57 2.57 -2.49 10.68
N VAL A 58 2.87 -1.48 11.50
CA VAL A 58 3.02 -0.09 11.08
C VAL A 58 4.48 0.30 11.20
N ILE A 59 5.08 0.67 10.08
CA ILE A 59 6.48 1.09 10.00
C ILE A 59 6.53 2.51 9.44
N ILE A 60 7.41 3.33 9.99
CA ILE A 60 7.69 4.67 9.49
C ILE A 60 9.17 4.69 9.12
N GLY A 61 9.49 5.07 7.89
CA GLY A 61 10.86 5.13 7.42
C GLY A 61 10.98 5.88 6.11
N ASP A 62 12.20 6.01 5.62
CA ASP A 62 12.48 6.66 4.33
C ASP A 62 12.07 5.78 3.14
N ILE A 63 12.11 6.35 1.93
CA ILE A 63 11.74 5.65 0.69
C ILE A 63 12.51 4.32 0.50
N ALA A 64 13.76 4.26 0.96
CA ALA A 64 14.61 3.08 0.88
C ALA A 64 14.18 1.99 1.87
N GLU A 65 13.79 2.37 3.10
CA GLU A 65 13.28 1.44 4.10
C GLU A 65 11.90 0.92 3.70
N VAL A 66 10.99 1.82 3.31
CA VAL A 66 9.66 1.45 2.83
C VAL A 66 9.76 0.54 1.61
N GLY A 67 10.67 0.79 0.66
CA GLY A 67 10.92 -0.11 -0.45
C GLY A 67 11.34 -1.53 -0.04
N LYS A 68 12.16 -1.67 1.01
CA LYS A 68 12.55 -2.98 1.57
C LYS A 68 11.37 -3.67 2.26
N VAL A 69 10.60 -2.91 3.05
CA VAL A 69 9.41 -3.41 3.74
C VAL A 69 8.38 -3.89 2.73
N ILE A 70 8.10 -3.10 1.68
CA ILE A 70 7.20 -3.48 0.58
C ILE A 70 7.65 -4.80 -0.05
N LYS A 71 8.94 -4.99 -0.32
CA LYS A 71 9.45 -6.25 -0.87
C LYS A 71 9.22 -7.44 0.07
N LYS A 72 9.43 -7.23 1.37
CA LYS A 72 9.19 -8.25 2.40
C LYS A 72 7.69 -8.56 2.52
N ALA A 73 6.87 -7.53 2.59
CA ALA A 73 5.41 -7.59 2.58
C ALA A 73 4.92 -8.40 1.38
N PHE A 74 5.42 -8.12 0.16
CA PHE A 74 5.06 -8.90 -1.01
C PHE A 74 5.41 -10.38 -0.89
N LYS A 75 6.60 -10.71 -0.39
CA LYS A 75 6.99 -12.12 -0.26
C LYS A 75 6.15 -12.88 0.77
N VAL A 76 5.73 -12.20 1.84
CA VAL A 76 4.97 -12.79 2.95
C VAL A 76 3.47 -12.81 2.66
N GLU A 77 2.91 -11.68 2.21
CA GLU A 77 1.47 -11.50 1.98
C GLU A 77 1.01 -12.01 0.60
N PHE A 78 1.90 -12.08 -0.40
CA PHE A 78 1.57 -12.44 -1.78
C PHE A 78 2.37 -13.67 -2.30
N PRO A 79 2.44 -14.80 -1.56
CA PRO A 79 3.27 -15.94 -1.95
C PRO A 79 2.82 -16.64 -3.24
N ARG A 80 1.54 -16.51 -3.65
CA ARG A 80 0.97 -17.11 -4.87
C ARG A 80 0.18 -16.14 -5.77
N SER A 81 0.20 -14.85 -5.46
CA SER A 81 -0.58 -13.86 -6.21
C SER A 81 0.26 -13.26 -7.34
N ASN A 82 -0.14 -13.47 -8.59
CA ASN A 82 0.49 -12.82 -9.75
C ASN A 82 0.03 -11.37 -9.95
N MET A 83 -1.12 -11.00 -9.40
CA MET A 83 -1.76 -9.70 -9.63
C MET A 83 -2.15 -9.03 -8.31
N VAL A 84 -2.00 -7.72 -8.28
CA VAL A 84 -2.37 -6.86 -7.14
C VAL A 84 -3.25 -5.71 -7.61
N TRP A 85 -4.05 -5.20 -6.69
CA TRP A 85 -4.85 -4.00 -6.91
C TRP A 85 -4.16 -2.81 -6.26
N ILE A 86 -4.01 -1.72 -7.02
CA ILE A 86 -3.47 -0.48 -6.48
C ILE A 86 -4.56 0.59 -6.47
N TYR A 87 -4.73 1.19 -5.29
CA TYR A 87 -5.62 2.30 -5.02
C TYR A 87 -4.77 3.53 -4.69
N HIS A 88 -5.13 4.66 -5.28
CA HIS A 88 -4.49 5.94 -5.00
C HIS A 88 -5.54 6.85 -4.41
N HIS A 89 -5.22 7.41 -3.26
CA HIS A 89 -6.03 8.40 -2.56
C HIS A 89 -5.18 9.66 -2.49
N ASN A 90 -5.58 10.68 -3.25
CA ASN A 90 -4.93 11.96 -3.22
C ASN A 90 -5.57 12.80 -2.11
N ASN A 91 -4.77 13.57 -1.39
CA ASN A 91 -5.25 14.55 -0.40
C ASN A 91 -6.07 13.94 0.75
N VAL A 92 -5.52 12.95 1.45
CA VAL A 92 -6.14 12.36 2.64
C VAL A 92 -5.77 13.19 3.87
N GLU A 93 -6.68 14.02 4.36
CA GLU A 93 -6.48 14.89 5.54
C GLU A 93 -6.37 14.13 6.86
N SER A 94 -6.74 12.84 6.90
CA SER A 94 -6.58 11.99 8.09
C SER A 94 -6.39 10.52 7.73
N THR A 95 -5.26 9.93 8.14
CA THR A 95 -4.95 8.49 7.96
C THR A 95 -5.90 7.53 8.68
N ASN A 96 -6.86 8.07 9.47
CA ASN A 96 -7.93 7.32 10.13
C ASN A 96 -9.20 7.14 9.28
N ASP A 97 -9.40 7.95 8.23
CA ASP A 97 -10.62 7.91 7.41
C ASP A 97 -10.51 6.96 6.20
N ILE A 98 -9.35 6.35 6.00
CA ILE A 98 -9.23 5.19 5.10
C ILE A 98 -9.72 3.96 5.86
N VAL A 99 -11.04 3.95 6.08
CA VAL A 99 -11.76 2.73 6.43
C VAL A 99 -11.54 1.78 5.26
N PRO A 100 -11.04 0.55 5.46
CA PRO A 100 -11.10 -0.46 4.40
C PRO A 100 -12.58 -0.65 4.13
N ALA A 101 -13.11 -0.08 3.04
CA ALA A 101 -14.53 -0.21 2.74
C ALA A 101 -14.88 -1.69 2.67
N PRO A 102 -15.61 -2.28 3.64
CA PRO A 102 -16.14 -3.61 3.48
C PRO A 102 -17.45 -3.40 2.72
N GLN A 103 -17.38 -3.19 1.40
CA GLN A 103 -18.57 -3.37 0.57
C GLN A 103 -18.79 -4.87 0.37
N TYR A 104 -19.17 -5.56 1.45
CA TYR A 104 -20.03 -6.73 1.34
C TYR A 104 -21.46 -6.21 1.54
N SER A 105 -22.05 -5.74 0.45
CA SER A 105 -23.50 -5.70 0.34
C SER A 105 -23.98 -7.14 0.39
N LEU A 106 -24.49 -7.55 1.54
CA LEU A 106 -25.26 -8.78 1.73
C LEU A 106 -26.43 -8.77 0.74
N PHE A 107 -26.45 -9.74 -0.17
CA PHE A 107 -27.67 -10.21 -0.83
C PHE A 107 -28.23 -11.38 -0.02
#